data_AF-A0A972ZYQ9-F1
#
_entry.id   AF-A0A972ZYQ9-F1
#
_cell.length_a   1.000
_cell.length_b   1.000
_cell.length_c   1.000
_cell.angle_alpha   90.00
_cell.angle_beta   90.00
_cell.angle_gamma   90.00
#
_symmetry.space_group_name_H-M   'P 1'
#
loop_
_entity.id
_entity.type
_entity.pdbx_description
1 polymer ?
#
loop_
_entity_poly.entity_id
_entity_poly.type
_entity_poly.pdbx_seq_one_letter_code
_entity_poly.pdbx_strand_id
1 'polypeptide(L)'
;SSLYVSITADKDWQGRIVFDRPRHAAVMHLPLDWPRINQFPEWFTVQSGTDYVVQDCVTGHGQVYTGAGLYRGLEMSVKAGIQGQLRIESQVMQ
;
A
#
# COMPACT_ATOMS: atom_id res chain seq x y z
N SER A 1 11.14 1.46 1.08
CA SER A 1 10.46 2.66 0.52
C SER A 1 9.28 2.99 1.41
N SER A 2 8.74 4.21 1.32
CA SER A 2 7.54 4.62 2.05
C SER A 2 6.46 5.11 1.09
N LEU A 3 5.20 4.80 1.40
CA LEU A 3 4.03 5.35 0.73
C LEU A 3 3.19 6.11 1.76
N TYR A 4 2.78 7.32 1.38
CA TYR A 4 1.83 8.12 2.14
C TYR A 4 0.52 8.18 1.37
N VAL A 5 -0.55 7.80 2.03
CA VAL A 5 -1.90 7.82 1.48
C VAL A 5 -2.70 8.85 2.25
N SER A 6 -3.36 9.75 1.52
CA SER A 6 -4.33 10.66 2.10
C SER A 6 -5.65 10.55 1.34
N ILE A 7 -6.73 10.39 2.10
CA ILE A 7 -8.08 10.22 1.56
C ILE A 7 -9.02 11.14 2.32
N THR A 8 -9.82 11.90 1.56
CA THR A 8 -10.97 12.64 2.06
C THR A 8 -12.15 12.30 1.16
N ALA A 9 -13.34 12.25 1.74
CA ALA A 9 -14.56 11.92 1.01
C ALA A 9 -15.69 12.90 1.37
N ASP A 10 -16.57 13.16 0.41
CA ASP A 10 -17.72 14.07 0.57
C ASP A 10 -18.86 13.44 1.39
N LYS A 11 -18.79 12.12 1.60
CA LYS A 11 -19.70 11.31 2.39
C LYS A 11 -18.87 10.33 3.23
N ASP A 12 -19.49 9.79 4.28
CA ASP A 12 -18.92 8.66 5.01
C ASP A 12 -18.56 7.56 4.02
N TRP A 13 -17.29 7.14 4.03
CA TRP A 13 -16.76 6.13 3.13
C TRP A 13 -16.21 4.97 3.94
N GLN A 14 -16.59 3.77 3.53
CA GLN A 14 -16.03 2.51 3.97
C GLN A 14 -15.55 1.78 2.71
N GLY A 15 -14.29 1.39 2.70
CA GLY A 15 -13.78 0.62 1.59
C GLY A 15 -12.42 0.03 1.88
N ARG A 16 -11.78 -0.42 0.80
CA ARG A 16 -10.56 -1.20 0.86
C ARG A 16 -9.49 -0.58 -0.03
N ILE A 17 -8.35 -0.26 0.55
CA ILE A 17 -7.16 0.17 -0.18
C ILE A 17 -6.44 -1.09 -0.66
N VAL A 18 -6.32 -1.28 -1.96
CA VAL A 18 -5.67 -2.45 -2.56
C VAL A 18 -4.31 -2.01 -3.11
N PHE A 19 -3.25 -2.69 -2.67
CA PHE A 19 -1.88 -2.40 -3.07
C PHE A 19 -1.50 -3.29 -4.26
N ASP A 20 -0.70 -2.74 -5.18
CA ASP A 20 -0.18 -3.54 -6.29
C ASP A 20 0.94 -4.47 -5.82
N ARG A 21 1.23 -5.50 -6.61
CA ARG A 21 2.39 -6.38 -6.44
C ARG A 21 3.41 -6.11 -7.56
N PRO A 22 4.67 -6.54 -7.45
CA PRO A 22 5.62 -6.42 -8.55
C PRO A 22 5.14 -7.25 -9.76
N ARG A 23 4.42 -6.63 -10.70
CA ARG A 23 3.81 -7.28 -11.86
C ARG A 23 4.88 -7.75 -12.85
N HIS A 24 6.01 -7.06 -12.93
CA HIS A 24 7.16 -7.51 -13.73
C HIS A 24 7.59 -8.93 -13.34
N ALA A 25 7.68 -9.22 -12.04
CA ALA A 25 8.03 -10.56 -11.57
C ALA A 25 6.81 -11.49 -11.57
N ALA A 26 5.68 -11.04 -11.02
CA ALA A 26 4.53 -11.90 -10.73
C ALA A 26 3.62 -12.21 -11.94
N VAL A 27 3.70 -11.42 -13.01
CA VAL A 27 2.87 -11.58 -14.22
C VAL A 27 3.76 -11.74 -15.45
N MET A 28 4.77 -10.88 -15.60
CA MET A 28 5.64 -10.87 -16.79
C MET A 28 6.83 -11.83 -16.68
N HIS A 29 7.09 -12.40 -15.50
CA HIS A 29 8.21 -13.30 -15.21
C HIS A 29 9.58 -12.70 -15.59
N LEU A 30 9.71 -11.37 -15.51
CA LEU A 30 10.95 -10.65 -15.75
C LEU A 30 11.76 -10.58 -14.45
N PRO A 31 13.10 -10.69 -14.52
CA PRO A 31 13.95 -10.69 -13.33
C PRO A 31 14.07 -9.32 -12.66
N LEU A 32 13.76 -8.25 -13.38
CA LEU A 32 13.93 -6.86 -12.96
C LEU A 32 12.77 -6.04 -13.53
N ASP A 33 12.42 -4.95 -12.84
CA ASP A 33 11.58 -3.90 -13.41
C ASP A 33 12.40 -3.16 -14.48
N TRP A 34 11.91 -3.13 -15.73
CA TRP A 34 12.59 -2.51 -16.86
C TRP A 34 11.88 -1.20 -17.23
N PRO A 35 12.38 -0.03 -16.80
CA PRO A 35 11.63 1.23 -16.92
C PRO A 35 11.29 1.62 -18.37
N ARG A 36 12.12 1.18 -19.33
CA ARG A 36 11.91 1.47 -20.76
C ARG A 36 10.78 0.64 -21.39
N ILE A 37 10.40 -0.48 -20.77
CA ILE A 37 9.27 -1.34 -21.19
C ILE A 37 8.01 -1.00 -20.38
N ASN A 38 8.17 -0.38 -19.20
CA ASN A 38 7.11 -0.27 -18.22
C ASN A 38 6.14 0.90 -18.51
N GLN A 39 5.17 0.68 -19.40
CA GLN A 39 4.02 1.58 -19.58
C GLN A 39 3.06 1.58 -18.38
N PHE A 40 3.29 0.73 -17.36
CA PHE A 40 2.45 0.60 -16.18
C PHE A 40 3.25 0.74 -14.87
N PRO A 41 3.53 1.96 -14.41
CA PRO A 41 4.44 2.19 -13.30
C PRO A 41 4.10 1.39 -12.04
N GLU A 42 5.13 0.80 -11.43
CA GLU A 42 5.06 0.08 -10.16
C GLU A 42 5.52 1.00 -9.01
N TRP A 43 4.85 2.14 -8.81
CA TRP A 43 5.31 3.19 -7.88
C TRP A 43 5.44 2.73 -6.43
N PHE A 44 4.54 1.87 -5.98
CA PHE A 44 4.65 1.21 -4.69
C PHE A 44 3.99 -0.16 -4.79
N THR A 45 4.81 -1.21 -4.62
CA THR A 45 4.34 -2.58 -4.65
C THR A 45 4.63 -3.28 -3.34
N VAL A 46 3.69 -4.11 -2.90
CA VAL A 46 3.86 -4.97 -1.74
C VAL A 46 4.41 -6.33 -2.15
N GLN A 47 5.46 -6.78 -1.47
CA GLN A 47 6.11 -8.07 -1.71
C GLN A 47 5.53 -9.11 -0.76
N SER A 48 5.14 -10.29 -1.28
CA SER A 48 4.44 -11.31 -0.48
C SER A 48 5.23 -11.83 0.72
N GLY A 49 6.57 -11.80 0.66
CA GLY A 49 7.46 -12.24 1.74
C GLY A 49 7.99 -11.13 2.63
N THR A 50 7.41 -9.93 2.56
CA THR A 50 7.85 -8.75 3.32
C THR A 50 6.73 -8.27 4.23
N ASP A 51 7.09 -7.90 5.45
CA ASP A 51 6.19 -7.26 6.39
C ASP A 51 6.24 -5.74 6.25
N TYR A 52 5.11 -5.10 6.51
CA TYR A 52 4.91 -3.67 6.35
C TYR A 52 4.29 -3.11 7.62
N VAL A 53 4.84 -2.00 8.11
CA VAL A 53 4.16 -1.19 9.14
C VAL A 53 3.21 -0.26 8.43
N VAL A 54 1.93 -0.33 8.79
CA VAL A 54 0.91 0.64 8.43
C VAL A 54 0.63 1.49 9.65
N GLN A 55 0.93 2.78 9.54
CA GLN A 55 0.76 3.77 10.57
C GLN A 55 -0.41 4.68 10.19
N ASP A 56 -1.42 4.77 11.05
CA ASP A 56 -2.40 5.84 11.01
C ASP A 56 -1.76 7.11 11.57
N CYS A 57 -1.63 8.13 10.72
CA CYS A 57 -0.99 9.39 11.08
C CYS A 57 -1.92 10.34 11.86
N VAL A 58 -3.22 10.07 11.89
CA VAL A 58 -4.21 10.84 12.66
C VAL A 58 -4.25 10.33 14.10
N THR A 59 -4.34 9.01 14.28
CA THR A 59 -4.46 8.41 15.62
C THR A 59 -3.11 8.03 16.24
N GLY A 60 -2.05 7.93 15.44
CA GLY A 60 -0.76 7.43 15.88
C GLY A 60 -0.73 5.90 16.09
N HIS A 61 -1.79 5.19 15.74
CA HIS A 61 -1.83 3.73 15.82
C HIS A 61 -1.05 3.10 14.68
N GLY A 62 -0.18 2.13 15.00
CA GLY A 62 0.62 1.40 14.02
C GLY A 62 0.38 -0.11 14.13
N GLN A 63 0.31 -0.79 13.00
CA GLN A 63 0.14 -2.24 12.93
C GLN A 63 0.97 -2.84 11.79
N VAL A 64 1.48 -4.05 12.02
CA VAL A 64 2.22 -4.82 11.02
C VAL A 64 1.25 -5.65 10.16
N TYR A 65 1.47 -5.60 8.84
CA TYR A 65 0.75 -6.37 7.83
C TYR A 65 1.74 -7.09 6.92
N THR A 66 1.44 -8.34 6.57
CA THR A 66 2.18 -9.03 5.50
C THR A 66 1.87 -8.37 4.15
N GLY A 67 2.81 -8.39 3.22
CA GLY A 67 2.55 -7.87 1.86
C GLY A 67 1.44 -8.65 1.15
N ALA A 68 1.28 -9.95 1.42
CA ALA A 68 0.13 -10.72 0.95
C ALA A 68 -1.21 -10.22 1.55
N GLY A 69 -1.20 -9.76 2.80
CA GLY A 69 -2.34 -9.10 3.44
C GLY A 69 -2.69 -7.78 2.78
N LEU A 70 -1.70 -6.91 2.56
CA LEU A 70 -1.90 -5.64 1.88
C LEU A 70 -2.36 -5.80 0.42
N TYR A 71 -1.91 -6.85 -0.27
CA TYR A 71 -2.40 -7.17 -1.62
C TYR A 71 -3.88 -7.58 -1.62
N ARG A 72 -4.36 -8.30 -0.58
CA ARG A 72 -5.80 -8.58 -0.40
C ARG A 72 -6.58 -7.31 -0.07
N GLY A 73 -5.91 -6.34 0.54
CA GLY A 73 -6.38 -4.99 0.79
C GLY A 73 -6.50 -4.67 2.27
N LEU A 74 -6.43 -3.37 2.57
CA LEU A 74 -6.56 -2.79 3.90
C LEU A 74 -7.93 -2.11 4.01
N GLU A 75 -8.75 -2.56 4.96
CA GLU A 75 -10.03 -1.91 5.27
C GLU A 75 -9.79 -0.54 5.90
N MET A 76 -10.52 0.47 5.44
CA MET A 76 -10.44 1.83 5.95
C MET A 76 -11.81 2.50 5.91
N SER A 77 -12.04 3.31 6.94
CA SER A 77 -13.22 4.15 7.07
C SER A 77 -12.78 5.60 7.16
N VAL A 78 -13.41 6.50 6.41
CA VAL A 78 -13.26 7.95 6.61
C VAL A 78 -14.64 8.59 6.78
N LYS A 79 -14.72 9.55 7.69
CA LYS A 79 -15.93 10.37 7.88
C LYS A 79 -15.95 11.50 6.86
N ALA A 80 -17.16 11.92 6.46
CA ALA A 80 -17.33 13.01 5.50
C ALA A 80 -16.54 14.25 5.93
N GLY A 81 -15.71 14.78 5.03
CA GLY A 81 -14.87 15.96 5.28
C GLY A 81 -13.70 15.74 6.25
N ILE A 82 -13.52 14.54 6.81
CA ILE A 82 -12.40 14.21 7.70
C ILE A 82 -11.34 13.46 6.90
N GLN A 83 -10.12 14.02 6.91
CA GLN A 83 -8.98 13.45 6.21
C GLN A 83 -8.44 12.24 6.98
N GLY A 84 -8.39 11.09 6.31
CA GLY A 84 -7.60 9.94 6.73
C GLY A 84 -6.18 10.03 6.17
N GLN A 85 -5.19 9.62 6.97
CA GLN A 85 -3.79 9.62 6.58
C GLN A 85 -3.11 8.34 7.04
N LEU A 86 -2.49 7.62 6.11
CA LEU A 86 -1.73 6.40 6.37
C LEU A 86 -0.30 6.54 5.85
N ARG A 87 0.67 6.03 6.60
CA ARG A 87 2.05 5.79 6.14
C ARG A 87 2.32 4.30 6.12
N ILE A 88 2.78 3.79 4.99
CA ILE A 88 3.10 2.37 4.78
C ILE A 88 4.60 2.25 4.52
N GLU A 89 5.26 1.40 5.30
CA GLU A 89 6.72 1.19 5.22
C GLU A 89 7.07 -0.28 5.27
N SER A 90 7.93 -0.71 4.34
CA SER A 90 8.53 -2.04 4.38
C SER A 90 9.46 -2.17 5.60
N GLN A 91 9.25 -3.19 6.44
CA GLN A 91 10.24 -3.61 7.42
C GLN A 91 11.38 -4.29 6.67
N VAL A 92 12.56 -3.67 6.66
CA VAL A 92 13.78 -4.38 6.28
C VAL A 92 14.18 -5.17 7.51
N MET A 93 14.06 -6.50 7.45
CA MET A 93 14.68 -7.36 8.47
C MET A 93 16.18 -7.07 8.46
N GLN A 94 16.70 -6.62 9.60
CA GLN A 94 18.14 -6.46 9.84
C GLN A 94 18.85 -7.81 9.85
#